data_AF-A0AB73BZY3-F1
#
_entry.id   AF-A0AB73BZY3-F1
#
_cell.length_a   1.000
_cell.length_b   1.000
_cell.length_c   1.000
_cell.angle_alpha   90.00
_cell.angle_beta   90.00
_cell.angle_gamma   90.00
#
_symmetry.space_group_name_H-M   'P 1'
#
loop_
_entity.id
_entity.type
_entity.pdbx_description
1 polymer ?
#
loop_
_entity_poly.entity_id
_entity_poly.type
_entity_poly.pdbx_seq_one_letter_code
_entity_poly.pdbx_strand_id
1 'polypeptide(L)'
;MRGIILVLAAIIIGIALMSRPDRLTEIENAEQTALSLKHLRVSLEQYYQEYKSYPKDLTQDEKFLEIYGKKELDGTRAYGDKKENNELHILEDFREVSDDGGWNYNPTTGEIRANLEFDSYHQKIDWHVM
;
A
#
# COMPACT_ATOMS: atom_id res chain seq x y z
N MET A 1 -36.22 9.62 -30.01
CA MET A 1 -35.93 9.62 -28.55
C MET A 1 -35.92 8.24 -27.90
N ARG A 2 -36.84 7.31 -28.21
CA ARG A 2 -36.83 5.95 -27.59
C ARG A 2 -35.62 5.06 -27.97
N GLY A 3 -35.11 5.17 -29.20
CA GLY A 3 -33.93 4.40 -29.64
C GLY A 3 -32.59 4.86 -29.05
N ILE A 4 -32.42 6.16 -28.82
CA ILE A 4 -31.18 6.73 -28.23
C ILE A 4 -31.05 6.35 -26.75
N ILE A 5 -32.17 6.29 -26.03
CA ILE A 5 -32.20 5.86 -24.62
C ILE A 5 -31.81 4.38 -24.49
N LEU A 6 -32.24 3.51 -25.42
CA LEU A 6 -31.87 2.09 -25.41
C LEU A 6 -30.38 1.86 -25.73
N VAL A 7 -29.81 2.66 -26.64
CA VAL A 7 -28.37 2.58 -26.96
C VAL A 7 -27.52 3.08 -25.79
N LEU A 8 -27.92 4.16 -25.11
CA LEU A 8 -27.23 4.63 -23.90
C LEU A 8 -27.34 3.62 -22.74
N ALA A 9 -28.51 3.01 -22.55
CA ALA A 9 -28.68 1.95 -21.56
C ALA A 9 -27.80 0.72 -21.85
N ALA A 10 -27.67 0.31 -23.11
CA ALA A 10 -26.81 -0.80 -23.52
C ALA A 10 -25.31 -0.49 -23.35
N ILE A 11 -24.89 0.77 -23.57
CA ILE A 11 -23.51 1.20 -23.32
C ILE A 11 -23.20 1.23 -21.81
N ILE A 12 -24.12 1.72 -20.99
CA ILE A 12 -23.97 1.73 -19.52
C ILE A 12 -23.92 0.29 -18.99
N ILE A 13 -24.78 -0.60 -19.48
CA ILE A 13 -24.74 -2.03 -19.14
C ILE A 13 -23.45 -2.68 -19.66
N GLY A 14 -22.96 -2.33 -20.85
CA GLY A 14 -21.71 -2.84 -21.41
C GLY A 14 -20.47 -2.43 -20.60
N ILE A 15 -20.43 -1.18 -20.11
CA ILE A 15 -19.37 -0.70 -19.20
C ILE A 15 -19.49 -1.38 -17.83
N ALA A 16 -20.71 -1.50 -17.28
CA ALA A 16 -20.96 -2.22 -16.03
C ALA A 16 -20.61 -3.72 -16.11
N LEU A 17 -20.71 -4.34 -17.29
CA LEU A 17 -20.30 -5.73 -17.54
C LEU A 17 -18.78 -5.88 -17.76
N MET A 18 -18.07 -4.83 -18.18
CA MET A 18 -16.60 -4.82 -18.28
C MET A 18 -15.90 -4.47 -16.96
N SER A 19 -16.55 -3.69 -16.09
CA SER A 19 -16.13 -3.44 -14.72
C SER A 19 -16.48 -4.62 -13.83
N ARG A 20 -15.62 -5.66 -13.81
CA ARG A 20 -15.71 -6.65 -12.73
C ARG A 20 -15.47 -5.92 -11.40
N PRO A 21 -16.35 -6.07 -10.39
CA PRO A 21 -16.18 -5.40 -9.10
C PRO A 21 -14.78 -5.66 -8.52
N ASP A 22 -14.26 -6.88 -8.69
CA ASP A 22 -12.93 -7.28 -8.25
C ASP A 22 -11.81 -6.40 -8.81
N ARG A 23 -11.87 -5.96 -10.08
CA ARG A 23 -10.84 -5.10 -10.68
C ARG A 23 -10.87 -3.68 -10.12
N LEU A 24 -12.05 -3.15 -9.83
CA LEU A 24 -12.18 -1.82 -9.23
C LEU A 24 -11.67 -1.83 -7.79
N THR A 25 -12.03 -2.87 -7.03
CA THR A 25 -11.54 -3.08 -5.67
C THR A 25 -10.02 -3.28 -5.64
N GLU A 26 -9.44 -4.01 -6.59
CA GLU A 26 -7.99 -4.17 -6.69
C GLU A 26 -7.26 -2.86 -7.00
N ILE A 27 -7.80 -2.05 -7.92
CA ILE A 27 -7.24 -0.72 -8.21
C ILE A 27 -7.28 0.16 -6.96
N GLU A 28 -8.44 0.22 -6.29
CA GLU A 28 -8.61 0.98 -5.06
C GLU A 28 -7.65 0.49 -3.97
N ASN A 29 -7.48 -0.83 -3.81
CA ASN A 29 -6.58 -1.42 -2.82
C ASN A 29 -5.11 -1.09 -3.07
N ALA A 30 -4.67 -1.11 -4.33
CA ALA A 30 -3.32 -0.70 -4.70
C ALA A 30 -3.10 0.80 -4.46
N GLU A 31 -4.07 1.64 -4.82
CA GLU A 31 -4.01 3.09 -4.58
C GLU A 31 -3.91 3.39 -3.08
N GLN A 32 -4.75 2.74 -2.26
CA GLN A 32 -4.71 2.89 -0.81
C GLN A 32 -3.38 2.40 -0.22
N THR A 33 -2.83 1.30 -0.71
CA THR A 33 -1.53 0.79 -0.26
C THR A 33 -0.40 1.75 -0.63
N ALA A 34 -0.41 2.29 -1.84
CA ALA A 34 0.57 3.31 -2.26
C ALA A 34 0.46 4.60 -1.44
N LEU A 35 -0.76 5.00 -1.05
CA LEU A 35 -0.99 6.14 -0.16
C LEU A 35 -0.45 5.89 1.25
N SER A 36 -0.68 4.71 1.82
CA SER A 36 -0.09 4.30 3.11
C SER A 36 1.45 4.33 3.04
N LEU A 37 2.05 3.75 2.01
CA LEU A 37 3.50 3.75 1.81
C LEU A 37 4.06 5.18 1.71
N LYS A 38 3.38 6.04 0.95
CA LYS A 38 3.76 7.46 0.83
C LYS A 38 3.73 8.15 2.19
N HIS A 39 2.68 7.92 2.99
CA HIS A 39 2.55 8.52 4.31
C HIS A 39 3.70 8.09 5.23
N LEU A 40 3.98 6.79 5.29
CA LEU A 40 5.11 6.23 6.06
C LEU A 40 6.45 6.90 5.68
N ARG A 41 6.73 7.03 4.39
CA ARG A 41 7.97 7.65 3.90
C ARG A 41 8.10 9.11 4.25
N VAL A 42 7.01 9.87 4.13
CA VAL A 42 6.98 11.28 4.51
C VAL A 42 7.25 11.42 6.01
N SER A 43 6.64 10.58 6.84
CA SER A 43 6.86 10.60 8.29
C SER A 43 8.27 10.15 8.69
N LEU A 44 8.86 9.16 8.00
CA LEU A 44 10.26 8.75 8.19
C LEU A 44 11.23 9.88 7.84
N GLU A 45 10.98 10.59 6.73
CA GLU A 45 11.79 11.73 6.34
C GLU A 45 11.68 12.87 7.36
N GLN A 46 10.47 13.17 7.86
CA GLN A 46 10.27 14.16 8.93
C GLN A 46 11.02 13.76 10.21
N TYR A 47 10.91 12.50 10.63
CA TYR A 47 11.64 11.97 11.77
C TYR A 47 13.16 12.14 11.59
N TYR A 48 13.69 11.79 10.42
CA TYR A 48 15.11 11.94 10.12
C TYR A 48 15.55 13.41 10.14
N GLN A 49 14.72 14.32 9.61
CA GLN A 49 15.01 15.75 9.64
C GLN A 49 15.12 16.28 11.07
N GLU A 50 14.31 15.78 12.00
CA GLU A 50 14.31 16.20 13.40
C GLU A 50 15.41 15.52 14.24
N TYR A 51 15.54 14.19 14.12
CA TYR A 51 16.37 13.37 15.02
C TYR A 51 17.69 12.88 14.41
N LYS A 52 17.92 13.14 13.11
CA LYS A 52 19.14 12.76 12.36
C LYS A 52 19.47 11.26 12.41
N SER A 53 18.47 10.45 12.66
CA SER A 53 18.52 8.98 12.70
C SER A 53 17.14 8.45 12.36
N TYR A 54 17.04 7.18 11.98
CA TYR A 54 15.76 6.53 11.75
C TYR A 54 15.34 5.71 12.98
N PRO A 55 14.04 5.60 13.27
CA PRO A 55 13.53 4.80 14.39
C PRO A 55 13.92 3.32 14.20
N LYS A 56 14.25 2.63 15.28
CA LYS A 56 14.62 1.20 15.20
C LYS A 56 13.41 0.30 14.93
N ASP A 57 12.24 0.71 15.40
CA ASP A 57 10.97 0.01 15.25
C ASP A 57 9.84 1.05 15.14
N LEU A 58 9.10 1.03 14.03
CA LEU A 58 8.06 2.02 13.75
C LEU A 58 6.81 1.84 14.62
N THR A 59 6.59 0.63 15.15
CA THR A 59 5.40 0.30 15.93
C THR A 59 5.56 0.63 17.41
N GLN A 60 6.80 0.78 17.89
CA GLN A 60 7.12 1.03 19.30
C GLN A 60 7.72 2.42 19.55
N ASP A 61 8.19 3.13 18.52
CA ASP A 61 8.76 4.47 18.69
C ASP A 61 7.64 5.52 18.80
N GLU A 62 7.41 6.00 20.02
CA GLU A 62 6.37 6.99 20.33
C GLU A 62 6.52 8.30 19.54
N LYS A 63 7.76 8.74 19.27
CA LYS A 63 8.02 9.98 18.52
C LYS A 63 7.69 9.79 17.05
N PHE A 64 8.02 8.62 16.51
CA PHE A 64 7.61 8.27 15.15
C PHE A 64 6.09 8.22 15.03
N LEU A 65 5.39 7.56 15.96
CA LEU A 65 3.92 7.48 15.95
C LEU A 65 3.26 8.86 16.12
N GLU A 66 3.88 9.77 16.86
CA GLU A 66 3.46 11.17 16.96
C GLU A 66 3.58 11.89 15.60
N ILE A 67 4.73 11.79 14.92
CA ILE A 67 4.95 12.36 13.58
C ILE A 67 4.01 11.71 12.54
N TYR A 68 3.82 10.39 12.63
CA TYR A 68 2.91 9.63 11.78
C TYR A 68 1.43 9.98 12.03
N GLY A 69 1.11 10.54 13.19
CA GLY A 69 -0.24 10.99 13.54
C GLY A 69 -1.25 9.87 13.78
N LYS A 70 -0.78 8.61 13.93
CA LYS A 70 -1.62 7.44 14.25
C LYS A 70 -0.93 6.58 15.30
N LYS A 71 -1.74 5.85 16.08
CA LYS A 71 -1.25 4.91 17.09
C LYS A 71 -0.73 3.60 16.50
N GLU A 72 -1.15 3.28 15.28
CA GLU A 72 -0.79 2.07 14.55
C GLU A 72 -0.54 2.43 13.09
N LEU A 73 0.33 1.66 12.43
CA LEU A 73 0.64 1.85 11.02
C LEU A 73 -0.58 1.49 10.16
N ASP A 74 -0.76 2.22 9.07
CA ASP A 74 -1.69 1.76 8.03
C ASP A 74 -1.17 0.46 7.42
N GLY A 75 -2.07 -0.45 7.05
CA GLY A 75 -1.70 -1.70 6.43
C GLY A 75 -1.62 -1.63 4.90
N THR A 76 -1.02 -2.67 4.31
CA THR A 76 -1.28 -3.01 2.91
C THR A 76 -2.69 -3.59 2.81
N ARG A 77 -3.42 -3.24 1.76
CA ARG A 77 -4.79 -3.76 1.57
C ARG A 77 -4.80 -5.21 1.12
N ALA A 78 -5.92 -5.88 1.32
CA ALA A 78 -6.13 -7.27 0.91
C ALA A 78 -5.91 -7.45 -0.61
N TYR A 79 -5.27 -8.55 -0.99
CA TYR A 79 -5.01 -8.90 -2.37
C TYR A 79 -4.98 -10.42 -2.54
N GLY A 80 -5.54 -10.93 -3.65
CA GLY A 80 -5.69 -12.38 -3.82
C GLY A 80 -6.42 -13.02 -2.63
N ASP A 81 -5.80 -14.00 -2.00
CA ASP A 81 -6.26 -14.68 -0.78
C ASP A 81 -5.68 -14.09 0.52
N LYS A 82 -4.76 -13.12 0.42
CA LYS A 82 -4.11 -12.47 1.57
C LYS A 82 -4.97 -11.31 2.09
N LYS A 83 -5.09 -11.25 3.42
CA LYS A 83 -5.87 -10.22 4.12
C LYS A 83 -5.05 -8.95 4.29
N GLU A 84 -5.75 -7.84 4.52
CA GLU A 84 -5.10 -6.62 5.00
C GLU A 84 -4.33 -6.90 6.29
N ASN A 85 -3.11 -6.38 6.36
CA ASN A 85 -2.27 -6.42 7.54
C ASN A 85 -1.26 -5.25 7.53
N ASN A 86 -0.71 -4.93 8.69
CA ASN A 86 0.23 -3.83 8.92
C ASN A 86 1.51 -4.32 9.62
N GLU A 87 1.85 -5.60 9.47
CA GLU A 87 3.02 -6.18 10.11
C GLU A 87 4.30 -5.49 9.63
N LEU A 88 5.24 -5.26 10.55
CA LEU A 88 6.51 -4.62 10.26
C LEU A 88 7.63 -5.66 10.34
N HIS A 89 8.26 -5.92 9.20
CA HIS A 89 9.45 -6.76 9.10
C HIS A 89 10.68 -5.85 9.06
N ILE A 90 11.48 -5.89 10.12
CA ILE A 90 12.74 -5.16 10.20
C ILE A 90 13.82 -6.00 9.52
N LEU A 91 14.35 -5.51 8.41
CA LEU A 91 15.31 -6.23 7.57
C LEU A 91 16.58 -5.39 7.36
N GLU A 92 17.75 -6.03 7.47
CA GLU A 92 19.03 -5.39 7.14
C GLU A 92 19.23 -5.29 5.62
N ASP A 93 18.68 -6.24 4.85
CA ASP A 93 18.59 -6.21 3.40
C ASP A 93 17.26 -6.82 2.92
N PHE A 94 16.78 -6.39 1.75
CA PHE A 94 15.47 -6.80 1.20
C PHE A 94 15.54 -8.14 0.43
N ARG A 95 16.41 -9.08 0.85
CA ARG A 95 16.61 -10.34 0.13
C ARG A 95 15.67 -11.44 0.55
N GLU A 96 15.27 -11.46 1.83
CA GLU A 96 14.35 -12.44 2.39
C GLU A 96 13.05 -11.73 2.77
N VAL A 97 12.12 -11.68 1.81
CA VAL A 97 10.78 -11.11 1.99
C VAL A 97 9.74 -12.23 1.91
N SER A 98 8.75 -12.19 2.79
CA SER A 98 7.65 -13.18 2.84
C SER A 98 6.54 -12.86 1.84
N ASP A 99 6.46 -11.59 1.44
CA ASP A 99 5.42 -11.03 0.58
C ASP A 99 4.00 -11.28 1.09
N ASP A 100 3.75 -11.45 2.39
CA ASP A 100 2.42 -11.75 2.96
C ASP A 100 1.60 -10.49 3.31
N GLY A 101 2.05 -9.32 2.88
CA GLY A 101 1.49 -8.01 3.22
C GLY A 101 2.28 -7.31 4.32
N GLY A 102 1.95 -6.05 4.58
CA GLY A 102 2.63 -5.23 5.57
C GLY A 102 3.85 -4.54 4.98
N TRP A 103 4.87 -4.32 5.80
CA TRP A 103 5.98 -3.43 5.48
C TRP A 103 7.33 -4.05 5.76
N ASN A 104 8.22 -3.97 4.79
CA ASN A 104 9.64 -4.26 4.95
C ASN A 104 10.38 -2.96 5.23
N TYR A 105 11.11 -2.87 6.33
CA TYR A 105 11.75 -1.64 6.79
C TYR A 105 13.22 -1.85 7.18
N ASN A 106 14.07 -0.96 6.70
CA ASN A 106 15.48 -0.91 7.03
C ASN A 106 15.79 0.31 7.92
N PRO A 107 16.06 0.14 9.23
CA PRO A 107 16.33 1.24 10.16
C PRO A 107 17.70 1.90 9.95
N THR A 108 18.58 1.32 9.15
CA THR A 108 19.88 1.92 8.83
C THR A 108 19.73 2.95 7.71
N THR A 109 18.92 2.64 6.69
CA THR A 109 18.74 3.50 5.52
C THR A 109 17.46 4.33 5.56
N GLY A 110 16.52 3.97 6.43
CA GLY A 110 15.17 4.54 6.46
C GLY A 110 14.28 4.05 5.32
N GLU A 111 14.75 3.08 4.53
CA GLU A 111 14.00 2.55 3.41
C GLU A 111 12.84 1.69 3.91
N ILE A 112 11.64 1.96 3.39
CA ILE A 112 10.45 1.16 3.63
C ILE A 112 9.80 0.79 2.30
N ARG A 113 9.38 -0.47 2.19
CA ARG A 113 8.76 -1.07 1.00
C ARG A 113 7.52 -1.85 1.41
N ALA A 114 6.55 -1.95 0.51
CA ALA A 114 5.43 -2.85 0.74
C ALA A 114 5.94 -4.30 0.66
N ASN A 115 5.51 -5.15 1.61
CA ASN A 115 5.86 -6.57 1.61
C ASN A 115 4.86 -7.33 0.72
N LEU A 116 4.93 -7.07 -0.59
CA LEU A 116 4.00 -7.56 -1.59
C LEU A 116 4.73 -8.17 -2.77
N GLU A 117 4.16 -9.23 -3.34
CA GLU A 117 4.66 -9.88 -4.54
C GLU A 117 4.59 -8.93 -5.75
N PHE A 118 5.41 -9.21 -6.77
CA PHE A 118 5.25 -8.58 -8.07
C PHE A 118 3.84 -8.86 -8.62
N ASP A 119 3.21 -7.84 -9.22
CA ASP A 119 1.84 -7.93 -9.77
C ASP A 119 0.71 -8.13 -8.73
N SER A 120 0.98 -7.88 -7.44
CA SER A 120 -0.09 -7.72 -6.44
C SER A 120 -1.11 -6.68 -6.93
N TYR A 121 -2.39 -6.97 -6.70
CA TYR A 121 -3.54 -6.23 -7.23
C TYR A 121 -3.70 -6.28 -8.77
N HIS A 122 -3.05 -7.23 -9.45
CA HIS A 122 -3.00 -7.35 -10.92
C HIS A 122 -2.54 -6.06 -11.62
N GLN A 123 -1.78 -5.24 -10.90
CA GLN A 123 -1.10 -4.08 -11.44
C GLN A 123 0.35 -4.47 -11.61
N LYS A 124 0.91 -4.23 -12.80
CA LYS A 124 2.32 -4.50 -13.14
C LYS A 124 3.29 -3.53 -12.44
N ILE A 125 3.09 -3.35 -11.14
CA ILE A 125 3.89 -2.58 -10.19
C ILE A 125 4.84 -3.57 -9.54
N ASP A 126 6.11 -3.18 -9.49
CA ASP A 126 7.11 -3.87 -8.70
C ASP A 126 7.19 -3.20 -7.32
N TRP A 127 6.54 -3.83 -6.34
CA TRP A 127 6.47 -3.33 -4.95
C TRP A 127 7.79 -3.47 -4.19
N HIS A 128 8.73 -4.26 -4.70
CA HIS A 128 10.06 -4.41 -4.12
C HIS A 128 10.99 -3.25 -4.47
N VAL A 129 10.63 -2.42 -5.46
CA VAL A 129 11.39 -1.21 -5.80
C VAL A 129 10.57 0.06 -5.63
N MET A 130 9.23 -0.08 -5.51
CA MET A 130 8.34 1.04 -5.26
C MET A 130 8.56 1.61 -3.88
#